data_AF-A0A3B8PSZ1-F1
#
_entry.id   AF-A0A3B8PSZ1-F1
#
_cell.length_a   1.000
_cell.length_b   1.000
_cell.length_c   1.000
_cell.angle_alpha   90.00
_cell.angle_beta   90.00
_cell.angle_gamma   90.00
#
_symmetry.space_group_name_H-M   'P 1'
#
loop_
_entity.id
_entity.type
_entity.pdbx_description
1 polymer ?
#
loop_
_entity_poly.entity_id
_entity_poly.type
_entity_poly.pdbx_seq_one_letter_code
_entity_poly.pdbx_strand_id
1 'polypeptide(L)'
;MTSLRQRGYSGEPGQDIGALSMRTLTHLTVLLTVMCIGWQLPAGSAEAEERDRYKVEISRDKPVAWWRFNTPGSPFANHGAAQLPARATKSVESGIAGPRPRFYPLFDATNLSVGLSGSDHLVISDPGENSPLDFTNGDAITLEAWVQLKQISGEQNIYLIGKGRTNNPGQKSENQNWALRLTGRQGTARVSFLFRNADNRQGNRNDFHRWIADVGFRPDNAWHHVAVTYVFGKPDSLRGYLDGEPIAGNWDLGGKTTKPPVVDNDEVWIGSTLGGSPGATLSG
;
A
#
# COMPACT_ATOMS: atom_id res chain seq x y z
N MET A 1 -8.51 -4.24 0.60
CA MET A 1 -7.11 -4.51 0.99
C MET A 1 -6.26 -3.38 0.44
N THR A 2 -5.37 -2.83 1.26
CA THR A 2 -4.47 -1.71 0.89
C THR A 2 -3.08 -1.99 1.45
N SER A 3 -2.01 -1.72 0.69
CA SER A 3 -0.62 -1.91 1.13
C SER A 3 0.34 -0.81 0.64
N LEU A 4 1.40 -0.60 1.43
CA LEU A 4 2.52 0.31 1.21
C LEU A 4 3.85 -0.43 1.41
N ARG A 5 4.82 -0.18 0.52
CA ARG A 5 6.17 -0.75 0.60
C ARG A 5 7.25 0.32 0.46
N GLN A 6 8.35 0.11 1.19
CA GLN A 6 9.65 0.77 1.00
C GLN A 6 10.71 -0.33 0.77
N ARG A 7 11.49 -0.25 -0.31
CA ARG A 7 12.67 -1.12 -0.49
C ARG A 7 13.92 -0.25 -0.45
N GLY A 8 14.73 -0.42 0.60
CA GLY A 8 16.07 0.18 0.68
C GLY A 8 16.98 -0.39 -0.40
N TYR A 9 17.72 0.47 -1.10
CA TYR A 9 18.71 0.06 -2.09
C TYR A 9 20.00 -0.33 -1.35
N SER A 10 20.16 -1.59 -0.96
CA SER A 10 21.46 -2.10 -0.49
C SER A 10 22.29 -2.53 -1.70
N GLY A 11 23.02 -1.59 -2.29
CA GLY A 11 24.13 -1.95 -3.18
C GLY A 11 25.35 -2.30 -2.36
N GLU A 12 25.90 -3.51 -2.54
CA GLU A 12 27.34 -3.79 -2.55
C GLU A 12 27.63 -5.14 -3.24
N PRO A 13 28.73 -5.27 -4.01
CA PRO A 13 29.09 -6.44 -4.80
C PRO A 13 29.93 -7.47 -4.02
N GLY A 14 29.98 -8.70 -4.55
CA GLY A 14 30.50 -9.88 -3.87
C GLY A 14 31.94 -9.84 -3.35
N GLN A 15 32.18 -10.68 -2.34
CA GLN A 15 33.49 -11.26 -2.08
C GLN A 15 33.35 -12.76 -1.81
N ASP A 16 34.16 -13.49 -2.57
CA ASP A 16 34.43 -14.91 -2.54
C ASP A 16 35.72 -15.10 -1.76
N ILE A 17 35.73 -15.88 -0.66
CA ILE A 17 36.96 -16.47 -0.11
C ILE A 17 36.66 -17.54 0.95
N GLY A 18 37.27 -18.71 0.75
CA GLY A 18 37.99 -19.38 1.84
C GLY A 18 37.47 -20.75 2.28
N ALA A 19 37.91 -21.79 1.58
CA ALA A 19 37.89 -23.17 2.06
C ALA A 19 38.71 -23.33 3.37
N LEU A 20 38.22 -24.17 4.30
CA LEU A 20 39.02 -24.67 5.42
C LEU A 20 38.67 -26.12 5.78
N SER A 21 39.58 -26.99 5.34
CA SER A 21 40.16 -28.17 6.00
C SER A 21 39.29 -29.12 6.84
N MET A 22 39.20 -30.35 6.31
CA MET A 22 38.95 -31.60 7.03
C MET A 22 39.85 -31.76 8.26
N ARG A 23 39.24 -32.17 9.39
CA ARG A 23 39.90 -32.93 10.45
C ARG A 23 38.98 -34.06 10.92
N THR A 24 39.40 -35.27 10.65
CA THR A 24 38.96 -36.53 11.28
C THR A 24 39.22 -36.52 12.78
N LEU A 25 38.26 -36.97 13.60
CA LEU A 25 38.54 -37.97 14.64
C LEU A 25 37.27 -38.55 15.31
N THR A 26 37.29 -39.88 15.40
CA THR A 26 36.76 -40.77 16.45
C THR A 26 35.25 -40.96 16.67
N HIS A 27 34.86 -42.23 16.49
CA HIS A 27 33.57 -42.83 16.80
C HIS A 27 33.26 -42.79 18.31
N LEU A 28 32.07 -42.27 18.64
CA LEU A 28 31.35 -42.60 19.88
C LEU A 28 29.93 -43.00 19.49
N THR A 29 29.65 -44.30 19.49
CA THR A 29 28.32 -44.84 19.20
C THR A 29 27.43 -44.64 20.43
N VAL A 30 26.70 -43.54 20.47
CA VAL A 30 25.57 -43.36 21.41
C VAL A 30 24.33 -43.94 20.72
N LEU A 31 23.79 -45.03 21.28
CA LEU A 31 22.47 -45.53 20.94
C LEU A 31 21.45 -44.47 21.38
N LEU A 32 21.00 -43.62 20.46
CA LEU A 32 19.86 -42.74 20.68
C LEU A 32 18.60 -43.48 20.27
N THR A 33 17.82 -43.91 21.24
CA THR A 33 16.46 -44.41 21.05
C THR A 33 15.63 -43.27 20.44
N VAL A 34 15.30 -43.36 19.15
CA VAL A 34 14.37 -42.44 18.51
C VAL A 34 12.98 -42.73 19.06
N MET A 35 12.60 -42.03 20.13
CA MET A 35 11.18 -41.79 20.38
C MET A 35 10.72 -40.84 19.29
N CYS A 36 9.98 -41.36 18.31
CA CYS A 36 9.15 -40.56 17.43
C CYS A 36 8.07 -39.88 18.29
N ILE A 37 8.42 -38.78 18.96
CA ILE A 37 7.42 -37.83 19.43
C ILE A 37 6.88 -37.22 18.14
N GLY A 38 5.72 -37.71 17.70
CA GLY A 38 4.96 -37.11 16.62
C GLY A 38 4.69 -35.66 17.01
N TRP A 39 5.50 -34.74 16.52
CA TRP A 39 5.14 -33.33 16.48
C TRP A 39 4.07 -33.23 15.40
N GLN A 40 2.83 -33.50 15.80
CA GLN A 40 1.68 -33.04 15.05
C GLN A 40 1.82 -31.52 14.98
N LEU A 41 2.30 -31.01 13.86
CA LEU A 41 2.05 -29.63 13.49
C LEU A 41 0.52 -29.43 13.60
N PRO A 42 0.03 -28.37 14.25
CA PRO A 42 -1.39 -28.15 14.33
C PRO A 42 -1.92 -28.03 12.89
N ALA A 43 -2.71 -29.00 12.46
CA ALA A 43 -3.30 -29.06 11.10
C ALA A 43 -4.05 -27.75 10.74
N GLY A 44 -4.49 -26.99 11.74
CA GLY A 44 -5.17 -25.72 11.58
C GLY A 44 -4.30 -24.56 11.03
N SER A 45 -2.97 -24.58 11.16
CA SER A 45 -2.15 -23.47 10.64
C SER A 45 -1.93 -23.58 9.13
N ALA A 46 -1.71 -24.79 8.62
CA ALA A 46 -1.54 -25.04 7.18
C ALA A 46 -2.86 -24.86 6.41
N GLU A 47 -3.99 -25.36 6.92
CA GLU A 47 -5.31 -25.18 6.30
C GLU A 47 -5.83 -23.72 6.34
N ALA A 48 -5.36 -22.91 7.31
CA ALA A 48 -5.69 -21.48 7.36
C ALA A 48 -4.78 -20.64 6.44
N GLU A 49 -3.51 -21.03 6.26
CA GLU A 49 -2.62 -20.43 5.27
C GLU A 49 -2.99 -20.81 3.83
N GLU A 50 -3.54 -22.00 3.60
CA GLU A 50 -4.04 -22.44 2.29
C GLU A 50 -5.32 -21.71 1.85
N ARG A 51 -6.10 -21.19 2.80
CA ARG A 51 -7.41 -20.55 2.57
C ARG A 51 -7.33 -19.10 2.08
N ASP A 52 -6.29 -18.34 2.45
CA ASP A 52 -6.09 -16.94 2.04
C ASP A 52 -4.74 -16.78 1.33
N ARG A 53 -4.65 -17.32 0.12
CA ARG A 53 -3.43 -17.29 -0.71
C ARG A 53 -2.96 -15.87 -0.99
N TYR A 54 -3.87 -14.89 -1.11
CA TYR A 54 -3.53 -13.49 -1.31
C TYR A 54 -2.71 -12.93 -0.14
N LYS A 55 -3.07 -13.27 1.10
CA LYS A 55 -2.27 -12.90 2.28
C LYS A 55 -0.85 -13.47 2.19
N VAL A 56 -0.69 -14.71 1.72
CA VAL A 56 0.63 -15.33 1.55
C VAL A 56 1.46 -14.54 0.54
N GLU A 57 0.89 -14.23 -0.63
CA GLU A 57 1.59 -13.47 -1.68
C GLU A 57 2.07 -12.11 -1.17
N ILE A 58 1.20 -11.33 -0.53
CA ILE A 58 1.58 -10.01 0.00
C ILE A 58 2.61 -10.12 1.13
N SER A 59 2.54 -11.16 1.96
CA SER A 59 3.49 -11.34 3.06
C SER A 59 4.91 -11.64 2.57
N ARG A 60 5.06 -12.34 1.42
CA ARG A 60 6.37 -12.65 0.81
C ARG A 60 7.15 -11.38 0.49
N ASP A 61 6.43 -10.31 0.20
CA ASP A 61 7.00 -9.05 -0.21
C ASP A 61 7.42 -8.14 0.94
N LYS A 62 7.09 -8.51 2.18
CA LYS A 62 7.44 -7.77 3.40
C LYS A 62 7.10 -6.28 3.33
N PRO A 63 5.84 -5.91 3.02
CA PRO A 63 5.41 -4.51 3.00
C PRO A 63 5.63 -3.81 4.35
N VAL A 64 5.85 -2.49 4.29
CA VAL A 64 5.93 -1.63 5.48
C VAL A 64 4.60 -1.67 6.24
N ALA A 65 3.50 -1.58 5.50
CA ALA A 65 2.16 -1.67 6.03
C ALA A 65 1.19 -2.33 5.05
N TRP A 66 0.22 -3.06 5.59
CA TRP A 66 -0.94 -3.54 4.85
C TRP A 66 -2.10 -3.93 5.77
N TRP A 67 -3.32 -3.75 5.26
CA TRP A 67 -4.57 -3.96 6.01
C TRP A 67 -5.52 -4.87 5.24
N ARG A 68 -5.84 -6.05 5.81
CA ARG A 68 -6.73 -7.03 5.18
C ARG A 68 -8.20 -6.74 5.34
N PHE A 69 -8.60 -6.09 6.43
CA PHE A 69 -9.99 -5.81 6.80
C PHE A 69 -10.87 -7.06 7.04
N ASN A 70 -10.27 -8.26 7.14
CA ASN A 70 -10.98 -9.52 7.40
C ASN A 70 -11.49 -9.68 8.85
N THR A 71 -11.04 -8.82 9.76
CA THR A 71 -11.54 -8.76 11.13
C THR A 71 -12.27 -7.43 11.29
N PRO A 72 -13.61 -7.42 11.39
CA PRO A 72 -14.37 -6.20 11.63
C PRO A 72 -13.97 -5.52 12.95
N GLY A 73 -14.01 -4.20 12.97
CA GLY A 73 -13.67 -3.39 14.14
C GLY A 73 -12.67 -2.27 13.84
N SER A 74 -12.46 -1.41 14.84
CA SER A 74 -11.49 -0.32 14.80
C SER A 74 -10.70 -0.33 16.11
N PRO A 75 -9.35 -0.31 16.08
CA PRO A 75 -8.50 -0.22 14.91
C PRO A 75 -8.43 -1.51 14.07
N PHE A 76 -8.24 -1.36 12.76
CA PHE A 76 -7.84 -2.45 11.87
C PHE A 76 -6.35 -2.73 12.02
N ALA A 77 -6.00 -4.00 12.17
CA ALA A 77 -4.62 -4.44 12.34
C ALA A 77 -3.78 -4.15 11.07
N ASN A 78 -2.58 -3.62 11.29
CA ASN A 78 -1.51 -3.66 10.31
C ASN A 78 -0.82 -5.03 10.38
N HIS A 79 -0.49 -5.57 9.22
CA HIS A 79 0.26 -6.82 9.12
C HIS A 79 1.67 -6.63 8.53
N GLY A 80 2.08 -5.39 8.27
CA GLY A 80 3.42 -5.05 7.79
C GLY A 80 4.46 -5.05 8.90
N ALA A 81 5.69 -4.68 8.53
CA ALA A 81 6.82 -4.65 9.47
C ALA A 81 6.72 -3.56 10.55
N ALA A 82 5.97 -2.47 10.29
CA ALA A 82 5.78 -1.37 11.22
C ALA A 82 4.48 -1.51 12.07
N GLN A 83 4.35 -0.79 13.18
CA GLN A 83 3.10 -0.73 13.94
C GLN A 83 2.24 0.45 13.48
N LEU A 84 1.40 0.23 12.45
CA LEU A 84 0.59 1.27 11.80
C LEU A 84 -0.91 0.92 11.77
N PRO A 85 -1.57 0.74 12.92
CA PRO A 85 -2.99 0.39 12.96
C PRO A 85 -3.85 1.49 12.32
N ALA A 86 -4.87 1.09 11.55
CA ALA A 86 -5.78 2.03 10.90
C ALA A 86 -7.06 2.21 11.72
N ARG A 87 -7.34 3.43 12.17
CA ARG A 87 -8.52 3.77 12.96
C ARG A 87 -9.61 4.30 12.05
N ALA A 88 -10.78 3.69 12.11
CA ALA A 88 -11.95 4.21 11.44
C ALA A 88 -12.40 5.56 12.03
N THR A 89 -12.83 6.47 11.16
CA THR A 89 -13.77 7.51 11.58
C THR A 89 -15.15 6.89 11.85
N LYS A 90 -16.07 7.65 12.47
CA LYS A 90 -17.31 7.10 13.08
C LYS A 90 -18.23 6.31 12.15
N SER A 91 -18.17 6.53 10.83
CA SER A 91 -19.16 6.01 9.89
C SER A 91 -18.65 4.88 8.98
N VAL A 92 -17.40 4.44 9.12
CA VAL A 92 -16.85 3.37 8.26
C VAL A 92 -17.57 2.05 8.52
N GLU A 93 -18.13 1.48 7.46
CA GLU A 93 -18.76 0.17 7.51
C GLU A 93 -17.68 -0.92 7.50
N SER A 94 -17.78 -1.90 8.38
CA SER A 94 -16.81 -3.00 8.45
C SER A 94 -17.51 -4.35 8.35
N GLY A 95 -16.83 -5.34 7.78
CA GLY A 95 -17.37 -6.68 7.63
C GLY A 95 -18.29 -6.87 6.43
N ILE A 96 -18.23 -5.96 5.45
CA ILE A 96 -18.88 -6.15 4.15
C ILE A 96 -18.10 -7.14 3.28
N ALA A 97 -18.73 -7.69 2.25
CA ALA A 97 -18.10 -8.65 1.36
C ALA A 97 -16.97 -8.01 0.54
N GLY A 98 -15.76 -8.54 0.66
CA GLY A 98 -14.61 -8.18 -0.18
C GLY A 98 -14.52 -9.00 -1.48
N PRO A 99 -13.39 -8.93 -2.20
CA PRO A 99 -13.12 -9.85 -3.31
C PRO A 99 -13.17 -11.31 -2.84
N ARG A 100 -13.87 -12.17 -3.58
CA ARG A 100 -14.06 -13.60 -3.26
C ARG A 100 -13.98 -14.50 -4.51
N PRO A 101 -13.70 -15.80 -4.37
CA PRO A 101 -13.86 -16.77 -5.44
C PRO A 101 -15.29 -16.77 -6.02
N ARG A 102 -15.51 -17.12 -7.30
CA ARG A 102 -14.54 -17.64 -8.30
C ARG A 102 -13.76 -16.55 -9.05
N PHE A 103 -14.22 -15.31 -9.01
CA PHE A 103 -13.62 -14.21 -9.79
C PHE A 103 -12.29 -13.72 -9.22
N TYR A 104 -12.10 -13.84 -7.90
CA TYR A 104 -10.88 -13.44 -7.20
C TYR A 104 -10.28 -14.66 -6.48
N PRO A 105 -9.68 -15.61 -7.22
CA PRO A 105 -9.38 -16.96 -6.74
C PRO A 105 -8.32 -17.04 -5.64
N LEU A 106 -7.56 -15.94 -5.41
CA LEU A 106 -6.56 -15.89 -4.34
C LEU A 106 -7.16 -15.50 -2.98
N PHE A 107 -8.40 -15.02 -2.94
CA PHE A 107 -9.06 -14.61 -1.70
C PHE A 107 -9.82 -15.76 -1.06
N ASP A 108 -9.96 -15.71 0.26
CA ASP A 108 -10.82 -16.62 1.03
C ASP A 108 -12.31 -16.43 0.66
N ALA A 109 -13.11 -17.51 0.73
CA ALA A 109 -14.54 -17.48 0.43
C ALA A 109 -15.36 -16.54 1.35
N THR A 110 -14.84 -16.26 2.54
CA THR A 110 -15.42 -15.37 3.56
C THR A 110 -14.71 -14.02 3.65
N ASN A 111 -13.79 -13.72 2.72
CA ASN A 111 -13.02 -12.48 2.72
C ASN A 111 -13.92 -11.23 2.86
N LEU A 112 -13.50 -10.30 3.73
CA LEU A 112 -14.24 -9.09 4.07
C LEU A 112 -13.47 -7.84 3.61
N SER A 113 -14.18 -6.72 3.65
CA SER A 113 -13.63 -5.40 3.38
C SER A 113 -14.26 -4.35 4.29
N VAL A 114 -13.81 -3.11 4.09
CA VAL A 114 -14.45 -1.91 4.63
C VAL A 114 -15.23 -1.20 3.53
N GLY A 115 -16.37 -0.62 3.88
CA GLY A 115 -17.15 0.26 3.02
C GLY A 115 -16.97 1.71 3.44
N LEU A 116 -16.73 2.59 2.48
CA LEU A 116 -16.62 4.03 2.69
C LEU A 116 -17.82 4.75 2.10
N SER A 117 -18.43 5.63 2.89
CA SER A 117 -19.66 6.34 2.54
C SER A 117 -19.44 7.50 1.56
N GLY A 118 -18.20 7.99 1.42
CA GLY A 118 -17.91 9.28 0.77
C GLY A 118 -17.74 10.44 1.75
N SER A 119 -17.81 10.17 3.06
CA SER A 119 -17.59 11.16 4.13
C SER A 119 -16.72 10.63 5.28
N ASP A 120 -16.36 9.36 5.25
CA ASP A 120 -15.54 8.67 6.22
C ASP A 120 -14.24 8.19 5.58
N HIS A 121 -13.31 7.73 6.42
CA HIS A 121 -11.99 7.26 6.03
C HIS A 121 -11.35 6.51 7.20
N LEU A 122 -10.19 5.91 6.95
CA LEU A 122 -9.34 5.40 8.01
C LEU A 122 -8.14 6.34 8.22
N VAL A 123 -7.75 6.50 9.47
CA VAL A 123 -6.63 7.32 9.91
C VAL A 123 -5.52 6.42 10.46
N ILE A 124 -4.30 6.63 9.97
CA ILE A 124 -3.09 5.98 10.42
C ILE A 124 -2.15 7.08 10.89
N SER A 125 -1.81 7.08 12.17
CA SER A 125 -0.87 8.05 12.74
C SER A 125 0.55 7.76 12.25
N ASP A 126 1.27 8.82 11.88
CA ASP A 126 2.69 8.72 11.62
C ASP A 126 3.47 8.53 12.94
N PRO A 127 4.42 7.58 13.04
CA PRO A 127 5.26 7.39 14.22
C PRO A 127 6.19 8.57 14.56
N GLY A 128 6.40 9.52 13.65
CA GLY A 128 7.27 10.67 13.81
C GLY A 128 8.52 10.62 12.93
N GLU A 129 9.50 11.46 13.25
CA GLU A 129 10.70 11.64 12.43
C GLU A 129 11.46 10.33 12.13
N ASN A 130 11.87 10.17 10.87
CA ASN A 130 12.54 8.99 10.35
C ASN A 130 11.68 7.73 10.43
N SER A 131 10.35 7.88 10.34
CA SER A 131 9.47 6.72 10.27
C SER A 131 9.65 5.97 8.95
N PRO A 132 9.15 4.73 8.85
CA PRO A 132 9.06 4.00 7.58
C PRO A 132 8.17 4.67 6.50
N LEU A 133 7.60 5.84 6.80
CA LEU A 133 6.75 6.63 5.90
C LEU A 133 7.47 7.87 5.35
N ASP A 134 8.69 8.14 5.84
CA ASP A 134 9.54 9.27 5.44
C ASP A 134 10.44 8.88 4.27
N PHE A 135 9.97 9.16 3.06
CA PHE A 135 10.71 8.87 1.83
C PHE A 135 11.65 10.01 1.44
N THR A 136 12.81 9.67 0.89
CA THR A 136 13.71 10.60 0.22
C THR A 136 14.15 10.07 -1.14
N ASN A 137 15.00 10.81 -1.84
CA ASN A 137 15.54 10.38 -3.13
C ASN A 137 16.28 9.04 -3.01
N GLY A 138 16.03 8.15 -3.96
CA GLY A 138 16.58 6.79 -3.98
C GLY A 138 15.66 5.75 -3.34
N ASP A 139 14.72 6.16 -2.48
CA ASP A 139 13.74 5.23 -1.91
C ASP A 139 12.70 4.80 -2.96
N ALA A 140 12.43 3.50 -2.96
CA ALA A 140 11.36 2.92 -3.77
C ALA A 140 10.07 2.85 -2.96
N ILE A 141 8.97 3.35 -3.52
CA ILE A 141 7.61 3.21 -2.99
C ILE A 141 6.79 2.28 -3.89
N THR A 142 6.01 1.39 -3.28
CA THR A 142 4.91 0.68 -3.94
C THR A 142 3.64 0.90 -3.16
N LEU A 143 2.59 1.33 -3.85
CA LEU A 143 1.25 1.50 -3.30
C LEU A 143 0.31 0.63 -4.11
N GLU A 144 -0.54 -0.14 -3.44
CA GLU A 144 -1.54 -0.96 -4.12
C GLU A 144 -2.82 -1.07 -3.28
N ALA A 145 -3.94 -1.27 -3.97
CA ALA A 145 -5.24 -1.47 -3.34
C ALA A 145 -6.15 -2.35 -4.20
N TRP A 146 -7.00 -3.12 -3.53
CA TRP A 146 -8.24 -3.64 -4.12
C TRP A 146 -9.37 -2.68 -3.79
N VAL A 147 -10.06 -2.21 -4.82
CA VAL A 147 -11.11 -1.20 -4.72
C VAL A 147 -12.33 -1.60 -5.55
N GLN A 148 -13.51 -1.45 -4.96
CA GLN A 148 -14.78 -1.41 -5.67
C GLN A 148 -15.30 0.02 -5.55
N LEU A 149 -15.79 0.59 -6.66
CA LEU A 149 -16.19 1.99 -6.73
C LEU A 149 -17.65 2.11 -7.10
N LYS A 150 -18.42 2.93 -6.35
CA LYS A 150 -19.84 3.18 -6.65
C LYS A 150 -20.01 4.15 -7.81
N GLN A 151 -19.20 5.20 -7.83
CA GLN A 151 -19.27 6.26 -8.84
C GLN A 151 -17.97 7.07 -8.87
N ILE A 152 -17.74 7.75 -9.99
CA ILE A 152 -16.71 8.79 -10.11
C ILE A 152 -17.15 9.84 -11.13
N SER A 153 -17.09 11.11 -10.74
CA SER A 153 -17.32 12.22 -11.66
C SER A 153 -16.08 12.54 -12.50
N GLY A 154 -16.28 13.19 -13.65
CA GLY A 154 -15.17 13.69 -14.46
C GLY A 154 -14.27 14.64 -13.67
N GLU A 155 -12.96 14.46 -13.80
CA GLU A 155 -11.89 15.19 -13.11
C GLU A 155 -11.90 15.08 -11.56
N GLN A 156 -12.79 14.29 -10.98
CA GLN A 156 -12.76 13.98 -9.55
C GLN A 156 -11.46 13.24 -9.20
N ASN A 157 -10.82 13.58 -8.09
CA ASN A 157 -9.57 12.95 -7.64
C ASN A 157 -9.80 12.33 -6.25
N ILE A 158 -10.25 11.08 -6.21
CA ILE A 158 -10.51 10.35 -4.97
C ILE A 158 -9.24 9.65 -4.46
N TYR A 159 -9.04 9.65 -3.15
CA TYR A 159 -7.86 9.06 -2.53
C TYR A 159 -8.16 7.62 -2.15
N LEU A 160 -7.26 6.70 -2.51
CA LEU A 160 -7.28 5.34 -1.99
C LEU A 160 -6.42 5.27 -0.73
N ILE A 161 -5.22 5.85 -0.79
CA ILE A 161 -4.34 6.05 0.36
C ILE A 161 -3.40 7.21 0.08
N GLY A 162 -3.11 8.04 1.07
CA GLY A 162 -2.09 9.09 0.95
C GLY A 162 -1.64 9.64 2.29
N LYS A 163 -0.40 10.14 2.32
CA LYS A 163 0.21 10.84 3.44
C LYS A 163 0.17 12.35 3.21
N GLY A 164 -0.26 13.08 4.22
CA GLY A 164 -0.32 14.53 4.20
C GLY A 164 -1.56 15.11 3.53
N ARG A 165 -1.60 16.43 3.52
CA ARG A 165 -2.70 17.27 3.03
C ARG A 165 -4.00 17.04 3.80
N THR A 166 -3.90 16.68 5.07
CA THR A 166 -5.04 16.32 5.93
C THR A 166 -5.82 17.55 6.41
N ASN A 167 -5.21 18.74 6.36
CA ASN A 167 -5.66 19.97 7.03
C ASN A 167 -5.71 19.86 8.56
N ASN A 168 -4.98 18.90 9.15
CA ASN A 168 -4.84 18.81 10.59
C ASN A 168 -4.15 20.08 11.16
N PRO A 169 -4.51 20.53 12.38
CA PRO A 169 -3.85 21.65 13.02
C PRO A 169 -2.33 21.44 13.11
N GLY A 170 -1.55 22.47 12.78
CA GLY A 170 -0.09 22.42 12.78
C GLY A 170 0.55 21.87 11.49
N GLN A 171 -0.24 21.31 10.57
CA GLN A 171 0.25 20.81 9.28
C GLN A 171 0.12 21.87 8.18
N LYS A 172 1.05 21.85 7.21
CA LYS A 172 0.96 22.73 6.03
C LYS A 172 -0.14 22.22 5.09
N SER A 173 -1.03 23.08 4.60
CA SER A 173 -2.18 22.64 3.78
C SER A 173 -1.85 22.03 2.40
N GLU A 174 -0.63 22.22 1.90
CA GLU A 174 -0.19 21.70 0.60
C GLU A 174 0.83 20.56 0.71
N ASN A 175 1.13 20.06 1.90
CA ASN A 175 2.15 19.02 2.18
C ASN A 175 1.81 17.60 1.68
N GLN A 176 1.28 17.44 0.47
CA GLN A 176 1.05 16.10 -0.06
C GLN A 176 2.37 15.34 -0.20
N ASN A 177 2.66 14.43 0.72
CA ASN A 177 3.91 13.67 0.71
C ASN A 177 3.87 12.61 -0.38
N TRP A 178 2.86 11.74 -0.39
CA TRP A 178 2.57 10.81 -1.50
C TRP A 178 1.10 10.39 -1.46
N ALA A 179 0.55 9.93 -2.59
CA ALA A 179 -0.81 9.40 -2.66
C ALA A 179 -1.01 8.47 -3.87
N LEU A 180 -1.72 7.37 -3.63
CA LEU A 180 -2.40 6.56 -4.64
C LEU A 180 -3.87 6.98 -4.70
N ARG A 181 -4.33 7.31 -5.91
CA ARG A 181 -5.63 7.94 -6.16
C ARG A 181 -6.29 7.31 -7.38
N LEU A 182 -7.57 7.61 -7.55
CA LEU A 182 -8.27 7.44 -8.81
C LEU A 182 -8.71 8.82 -9.32
N THR A 183 -8.48 9.07 -10.60
CA THR A 183 -8.96 10.27 -11.29
C THR A 183 -10.05 9.88 -12.29
N GLY A 184 -11.22 10.51 -12.16
CA GLY A 184 -12.32 10.30 -13.10
C GLY A 184 -12.01 10.92 -14.45
N ARG A 185 -12.06 10.15 -15.54
CA ARG A 185 -11.94 10.64 -16.91
C ARG A 185 -12.83 9.84 -17.83
N GLN A 186 -13.69 10.53 -18.58
CA GLN A 186 -14.55 9.92 -19.60
C GLN A 186 -15.36 8.71 -19.06
N GLY A 187 -15.88 8.82 -17.83
CA GLY A 187 -16.66 7.76 -17.18
C GLY A 187 -15.83 6.59 -16.63
N THR A 188 -14.50 6.68 -16.63
CA THR A 188 -13.58 5.69 -16.05
C THR A 188 -12.83 6.26 -14.85
N ALA A 189 -12.46 5.39 -13.91
CA ALA A 189 -11.55 5.67 -12.81
C ALA A 189 -10.13 5.26 -13.24
N ARG A 190 -9.25 6.25 -13.41
CA ARG A 190 -7.86 6.03 -13.84
C ARG A 190 -6.92 6.11 -12.66
N VAL A 191 -5.97 5.18 -12.57
CA VAL A 191 -4.95 5.19 -11.52
C VAL A 191 -4.16 6.50 -11.58
N SER A 192 -3.96 7.14 -10.43
CA SER A 192 -3.17 8.36 -10.33
C SER A 192 -2.23 8.33 -9.14
N PHE A 193 -1.00 8.78 -9.38
CA PHE A 193 0.01 9.01 -8.35
C PHE A 193 0.22 10.52 -8.17
N LEU A 194 0.31 10.99 -6.93
CA LEU A 194 0.58 12.39 -6.62
C LEU A 194 1.58 12.48 -5.46
N PHE A 195 2.57 13.36 -5.60
CA PHE A 195 3.36 13.86 -4.49
C PHE A 195 3.67 15.34 -4.68
N ARG A 196 4.14 16.00 -3.63
CA ARG A 196 4.72 17.34 -3.69
C ARG A 196 6.19 17.24 -3.32
N ASN A 197 7.05 17.97 -4.03
CA ASN A 197 8.47 17.96 -3.77
C ASN A 197 8.84 18.77 -2.51
N ALA A 198 10.07 18.55 -2.01
CA ALA A 198 10.58 19.14 -0.79
C ALA A 198 10.68 20.68 -0.78
N ASP A 199 10.69 21.36 -1.94
CA ASP A 199 10.65 22.82 -1.96
C ASP A 199 9.37 23.32 -1.28
N ASN A 200 8.25 22.60 -1.49
CA ASN A 200 6.94 22.82 -0.89
C ASN A 200 6.56 24.32 -0.74
N ARG A 201 6.78 25.11 -1.80
CA ARG A 201 6.57 26.56 -1.77
C ARG A 201 5.09 26.85 -1.86
N GLN A 202 4.52 27.58 -0.90
CA GLN A 202 3.09 27.83 -0.84
C GLN A 202 2.54 28.40 -2.16
N GLY A 203 1.46 27.81 -2.67
CA GLY A 203 0.79 28.24 -3.90
C GLY A 203 1.53 27.88 -5.19
N ASN A 204 2.71 27.25 -5.10
CA ASN A 204 3.46 26.84 -6.29
C ASN A 204 2.96 25.49 -6.81
N ARG A 205 2.20 25.53 -7.89
CA ARG A 205 1.66 24.33 -8.54
C ARG A 205 2.74 23.42 -9.12
N ASN A 206 3.91 23.96 -9.48
CA ASN A 206 5.01 23.18 -10.06
C ASN A 206 5.72 22.31 -9.01
N ASP A 207 5.43 22.52 -7.72
CA ASP A 207 5.95 21.64 -6.69
C ASP A 207 5.12 20.36 -6.55
N PHE A 208 3.89 20.31 -7.10
CA PHE A 208 3.13 19.07 -7.22
C PHE A 208 3.52 18.28 -8.46
N HIS A 209 3.67 16.97 -8.30
CA HIS A 209 3.98 16.02 -9.38
C HIS A 209 2.85 15.00 -9.45
N ARG A 210 2.01 15.10 -10.49
CA ARG A 210 0.88 14.20 -10.70
C ARG A 210 1.07 13.38 -11.97
N TRP A 211 0.91 12.08 -11.84
CA TRP A 211 0.76 11.16 -12.95
C TRP A 211 -0.66 10.58 -12.99
N ILE A 212 -1.19 10.38 -14.19
CA ILE A 212 -2.49 9.76 -14.41
C ILE A 212 -2.37 8.74 -15.54
N ALA A 213 -2.93 7.56 -15.33
CA ALA A 213 -3.01 6.52 -16.33
C ALA A 213 -3.83 6.96 -17.56
N ASP A 214 -3.50 6.38 -18.72
CA ASP A 214 -4.23 6.63 -19.96
C ASP A 214 -5.53 5.83 -20.03
N VAL A 215 -5.60 4.72 -19.27
CA VAL A 215 -6.75 3.83 -19.18
C VAL A 215 -7.25 3.72 -17.74
N GLY A 216 -8.46 3.21 -17.57
CA GLY A 216 -9.10 3.00 -16.28
C GLY A 216 -10.27 2.04 -16.38
N PHE A 217 -10.90 1.74 -15.24
CA PHE A 217 -12.06 0.87 -15.15
C PHE A 217 -13.34 1.68 -14.94
N ARG A 218 -14.52 1.11 -15.21
CA ARG A 218 -15.81 1.77 -14.93
C ARG A 218 -16.26 1.42 -13.52
N PRO A 219 -17.00 2.30 -12.82
CA PRO A 219 -17.74 1.90 -11.62
C PRO A 219 -18.81 0.87 -12.00
N ASP A 220 -18.49 -0.42 -11.85
CA ASP A 220 -19.30 -1.54 -12.35
C ASP A 220 -19.61 -2.58 -11.25
N ASN A 221 -19.34 -2.24 -9.99
CA ASN A 221 -19.44 -3.12 -8.82
C ASN A 221 -18.47 -4.33 -8.82
N ALA A 222 -17.48 -4.37 -9.72
CA ALA A 222 -16.38 -5.31 -9.61
C ALA A 222 -15.27 -4.76 -8.68
N TRP A 223 -14.46 -5.66 -8.15
CA TRP A 223 -13.23 -5.33 -7.45
C TRP A 223 -12.10 -5.24 -8.46
N HIS A 224 -11.41 -4.11 -8.49
CA HIS A 224 -10.23 -3.89 -9.31
C HIS A 224 -8.99 -3.80 -8.42
N HIS A 225 -7.90 -4.40 -8.87
CA HIS A 225 -6.58 -4.19 -8.28
C HIS A 225 -5.90 -3.03 -8.98
N VAL A 226 -5.40 -2.07 -8.22
CA VAL A 226 -4.65 -0.93 -8.74
C VAL A 226 -3.35 -0.78 -7.99
N ALA A 227 -2.28 -0.47 -8.71
CA ALA A 227 -0.98 -0.27 -8.09
C ALA A 227 -0.13 0.76 -8.83
N VAL A 228 0.80 1.36 -8.09
CA VAL A 228 1.91 2.16 -8.64
C VAL A 228 3.21 1.80 -7.95
N THR A 229 4.31 1.84 -8.70
CA THR A 229 5.68 1.78 -8.17
C THR A 229 6.44 3.01 -8.60
N TYR A 230 7.23 3.62 -7.72
CA TYR A 230 8.08 4.75 -8.05
C TYR A 230 9.39 4.71 -7.26
N VAL A 231 10.46 5.26 -7.80
CA VAL A 231 11.69 5.56 -7.05
C VAL A 231 11.88 7.07 -7.04
N PHE A 232 11.82 7.67 -5.85
CA PHE A 232 11.96 9.12 -5.71
C PHE A 232 13.30 9.58 -6.27
N GLY A 233 13.30 10.72 -6.97
CA GLY A 233 14.47 11.23 -7.67
C GLY A 233 14.82 10.54 -8.99
N LYS A 234 14.11 9.45 -9.38
CA LYS A 234 14.28 8.76 -10.66
C LYS A 234 13.05 8.99 -11.56
N PRO A 235 13.03 10.08 -12.35
CA PRO A 235 11.81 10.53 -13.04
C PRO A 235 11.14 9.52 -14.00
N ASP A 236 11.89 8.58 -14.56
CA ASP A 236 11.38 7.56 -15.49
C ASP A 236 11.01 6.22 -14.82
N SER A 237 11.09 6.15 -13.49
CA SER A 237 10.88 4.91 -12.74
C SER A 237 9.41 4.56 -12.48
N LEU A 238 8.48 5.50 -12.70
CA LEU A 238 7.07 5.26 -12.39
C LEU A 238 6.50 4.15 -13.28
N ARG A 239 5.81 3.19 -12.67
CA ARG A 239 5.00 2.18 -13.35
C ARG A 239 3.62 2.15 -12.69
N GLY A 240 2.56 2.02 -13.51
CA GLY A 240 1.20 1.81 -13.05
C GLY A 240 0.70 0.43 -13.46
N TYR A 241 -0.24 -0.11 -12.68
CA TYR A 241 -0.88 -1.40 -12.95
C TYR A 241 -2.39 -1.31 -12.70
N LEU A 242 -3.17 -2.00 -13.53
CA LEU A 242 -4.60 -2.23 -13.37
C LEU A 242 -4.87 -3.72 -13.58
N ASP A 243 -5.47 -4.36 -12.57
CA ASP A 243 -5.80 -5.79 -12.55
C ASP A 243 -4.59 -6.69 -12.87
N GLY A 244 -3.42 -6.30 -12.37
CA GLY A 244 -2.14 -7.01 -12.60
C GLY A 244 -1.42 -6.65 -13.91
N GLU A 245 -2.10 -5.97 -14.84
CA GLU A 245 -1.54 -5.61 -16.14
C GLU A 245 -0.87 -4.22 -16.10
N PRO A 246 0.30 -4.05 -16.74
CA PRO A 246 0.98 -2.76 -16.81
C PRO A 246 0.18 -1.76 -17.66
N ILE A 247 0.08 -0.52 -17.19
CA ILE A 247 -0.63 0.56 -17.88
C ILE A 247 0.28 1.78 -18.11
N ALA A 248 0.09 2.42 -19.26
CA ALA A 248 0.72 3.69 -19.59
C ALA A 248 0.00 4.87 -18.92
N GLY A 249 0.65 6.03 -18.92
CA GLY A 249 0.09 7.29 -18.42
C GLY A 249 1.08 8.43 -18.49
N ASN A 250 0.62 9.61 -18.08
CA ASN A 250 1.33 10.87 -18.31
C ASN A 250 1.41 11.73 -17.04
N TRP A 251 2.52 12.47 -16.90
CA TRP A 251 2.66 13.49 -15.87
C TRP A 251 1.97 14.78 -16.32
N ASP A 252 0.83 15.12 -15.73
CA ASP A 252 -0.01 16.25 -16.15
C ASP A 252 0.05 17.47 -15.21
N LEU A 253 0.76 17.34 -14.08
CA LEU A 253 1.04 18.44 -13.15
C LEU A 253 2.49 18.35 -12.67
N GLY A 254 3.23 19.47 -12.78
CA GLY A 254 4.65 19.63 -12.40
C GLY A 254 5.66 18.73 -13.10
N GLY A 255 5.21 17.74 -13.87
CA GLY A 255 6.05 16.87 -14.66
C GLY A 255 6.87 15.88 -13.82
N LYS A 256 7.75 15.19 -14.52
CA LYS A 256 8.82 14.37 -13.95
C LYS A 256 9.81 15.24 -13.16
N THR A 257 10.40 14.70 -12.10
CA THR A 257 11.35 15.45 -11.25
C THR A 257 12.45 14.57 -10.66
N THR A 258 13.58 15.20 -10.33
CA THR A 258 14.67 14.61 -9.53
C THR A 258 14.64 15.06 -8.06
N LYS A 259 13.66 15.87 -7.67
CA LYS A 259 13.53 16.37 -6.29
C LYS A 259 12.89 15.32 -5.38
N PRO A 260 13.31 15.25 -4.10
CA PRO A 260 12.68 14.37 -3.12
C PRO A 260 11.26 14.87 -2.79
N PRO A 261 10.39 14.01 -2.21
CA PRO A 261 9.09 14.44 -1.73
C PRO A 261 9.25 15.34 -0.49
N VAL A 262 8.21 16.11 -0.18
CA VAL A 262 8.07 16.75 1.14
C VAL A 262 8.02 15.65 2.21
N VAL A 263 8.72 15.86 3.33
CA VAL A 263 8.73 14.95 4.49
C VAL A 263 8.22 15.72 5.70
N ASP A 264 7.29 15.12 6.43
CA ASP A 264 6.70 15.62 7.68
C ASP A 264 5.96 14.50 8.42
N ASN A 265 5.40 14.81 9.59
CA ASN A 265 4.68 13.86 10.44
C ASN A 265 3.15 13.94 10.29
N ASP A 266 2.64 14.42 9.15
CA ASP A 266 1.20 14.41 8.90
C ASP A 266 0.69 12.98 8.69
N GLU A 267 -0.59 12.74 8.95
CA GLU A 267 -1.16 11.40 8.98
C GLU A 267 -1.25 10.76 7.58
N VAL A 268 -1.35 9.43 7.58
CA VAL A 268 -1.76 8.66 6.40
C VAL A 268 -3.26 8.38 6.50
N TRP A 269 -4.01 8.74 5.47
CA TRP A 269 -5.43 8.43 5.38
C TRP A 269 -5.71 7.43 4.27
N ILE A 270 -6.57 6.44 4.54
CA ILE A 270 -7.13 5.53 3.52
C ILE A 270 -8.53 6.03 3.19
N GLY A 271 -8.77 6.31 1.92
CA GLY A 271 -10.08 6.70 1.42
C GLY A 271 -10.38 8.21 1.41
N SER A 272 -9.47 9.07 1.89
CA SER A 272 -9.70 10.53 1.89
C SER A 272 -8.42 11.35 2.04
N THR A 273 -8.56 12.68 2.06
CA THR A 273 -7.58 13.72 2.40
C THR A 273 -8.34 15.05 2.59
N LEU A 274 -7.64 16.20 2.62
CA LEU A 274 -8.23 17.54 2.53
C LEU A 274 -9.31 17.82 3.57
N GLY A 275 -9.10 17.38 4.81
CA GLY A 275 -10.07 17.54 5.90
C GLY A 275 -11.37 16.73 5.70
N GLY A 276 -11.34 15.68 4.87
CA GLY A 276 -12.51 14.85 4.58
C GLY A 276 -13.37 15.39 3.44
N SER A 277 -12.81 16.25 2.58
CA SER A 277 -13.55 16.89 1.49
C SER A 277 -14.26 15.85 0.59
N PRO A 278 -15.58 15.95 0.36
CA PRO A 278 -16.32 14.95 -0.42
C PRO A 278 -15.76 14.70 -1.82
N GLY A 279 -15.18 15.72 -2.46
CA GLY A 279 -14.57 15.58 -3.80
C GLY A 279 -13.29 14.74 -3.81
N ALA A 280 -12.69 14.49 -2.65
CA ALA A 280 -11.47 13.70 -2.48
C ALA A 280 -11.70 12.38 -1.71
N THR A 281 -12.91 12.17 -1.19
CA THR A 281 -13.26 11.00 -0.38
C THR A 281 -13.86 9.90 -1.25
N LEU A 282 -13.39 8.67 -1.04
CA LEU A 282 -13.87 7.47 -1.71
C LEU A 282 -15.30 7.14 -1.24
N SER A 283 -16.17 6.84 -2.20
CA SER A 283 -17.48 6.22 -1.94
C SER A 283 -17.50 4.86 -2.64
N GLY A 284 -17.37 3.79 -1.85
CA GLY A 284 -17.04 2.45 -2.33
C GLY A 284 -17.32 1.43 -1.26
#